data_AF-A0A0T1TPT1-F1
#
_entry.id   AF-A0A0T1TPT1-F1
#
_cell.length_a   1.000
_cell.length_b   1.000
_cell.length_c   1.000
_cell.angle_alpha   90.00
_cell.angle_beta   90.00
_cell.angle_gamma   90.00
#
_symmetry.space_group_name_H-M   'P 1'
#
loop_
_entity.id
_entity.type
_entity.pdbx_description
1 polymer ?
#
loop_
_entity_poly.entity_id
_entity_poly.type
_entity_poly.pdbx_seq_one_letter_code
_entity_poly.pdbx_strand_id
1 'polypeptide(L)'
;MAEQDVSAGQLLLAEYQTVKDEQKARIGFRDNLLYVTLAVVAAVIAAAAQAERTSMLLALPPVCVVLGWTYLVNDEKISAVGRYVRQELAPRLAELAGTEAAFRWETYHRTGPGRISRKIAQCAVDLLAFCVVPTAALVVYWGGGQVSAGLLVLSVAEAGAVAGLGVFVVRYAMPFGGGGA
;
A
#
# COMPACT_ATOMS: atom_id res chain seq x y z
N MET A 1 -11.30 -44.73 17.25
CA MET A 1 -11.46 -43.26 17.13
C MET A 1 -11.64 -43.00 15.65
N ALA A 2 -12.86 -42.72 15.19
CA ALA A 2 -13.06 -42.32 13.80
C ALA A 2 -12.43 -40.93 13.65
N GLU A 3 -11.39 -40.81 12.83
CA GLU A 3 -10.99 -39.50 12.29
C GLU A 3 -12.26 -38.90 11.67
N GLN A 4 -12.75 -37.82 12.27
CA GLN A 4 -13.79 -37.03 11.64
C GLN A 4 -13.15 -36.40 10.40
N ASP A 5 -13.46 -36.95 9.23
CA ASP A 5 -13.04 -36.38 7.95
C ASP A 5 -13.43 -34.90 7.93
N VAL A 6 -12.43 -34.04 7.79
CA VAL A 6 -12.63 -32.58 7.70
C VAL A 6 -13.54 -32.32 6.51
N SER A 7 -14.74 -31.79 6.77
CA SER A 7 -15.68 -31.52 5.69
C SER A 7 -15.17 -30.36 4.81
N ALA A 8 -15.51 -30.38 3.53
CA ALA A 8 -15.15 -29.30 2.60
C ALA A 8 -15.60 -27.91 3.11
N GLY A 9 -16.75 -27.84 3.78
CA GLY A 9 -17.23 -26.60 4.41
C GLY A 9 -16.35 -26.13 5.57
N GLN A 10 -15.85 -27.04 6.41
CA GLN A 10 -14.91 -26.71 7.48
C GLN A 10 -13.57 -26.21 6.92
N LEU A 11 -13.08 -26.82 5.85
CA LEU A 11 -11.85 -26.38 5.17
C LEU A 11 -12.01 -24.97 4.59
N LEU A 12 -13.12 -24.68 3.90
CA LEU A 12 -13.38 -23.35 3.33
C LEU A 12 -13.56 -22.27 4.40
N LEU A 13 -14.19 -22.60 5.54
CA LEU A 13 -14.31 -21.67 6.67
C LEU A 13 -12.95 -21.40 7.33
N ALA A 14 -12.11 -22.43 7.48
CA ALA A 14 -10.75 -22.28 7.98
C ALA A 14 -9.91 -21.41 7.05
N GLU A 15 -9.98 -21.65 5.74
CA GLU A 15 -9.28 -20.85 4.74
C GLU A 15 -9.78 -19.39 4.74
N TYR A 16 -11.10 -19.17 4.80
CA TYR A 16 -11.66 -17.83 4.94
C TYR A 16 -11.10 -17.11 6.17
N GLN A 17 -11.07 -17.77 7.32
CA GLN A 17 -10.54 -17.18 8.55
C GLN A 17 -9.06 -16.81 8.42
N THR A 18 -8.23 -17.73 7.93
CA THR A 18 -6.79 -17.49 7.72
C THR A 18 -6.55 -16.32 6.77
N VAL A 19 -7.28 -16.27 5.65
CA VAL A 19 -7.16 -15.21 4.65
C VAL A 19 -7.63 -13.85 5.22
N LYS A 20 -8.68 -13.83 6.05
CA LYS A 20 -9.13 -12.61 6.74
C LYS A 20 -8.15 -12.14 7.81
N ASP A 21 -7.50 -13.05 8.52
CA ASP A 21 -6.46 -12.71 9.50
C ASP A 21 -5.23 -12.11 8.81
N GLU A 22 -4.83 -12.67 7.66
CA GLU A 22 -3.80 -12.07 6.81
C GLU A 22 -4.21 -10.68 6.33
N GLN A 23 -5.45 -10.50 5.86
CA GLN A 23 -5.97 -9.20 5.43
C GLN A 23 -5.87 -8.17 6.57
N LYS A 24 -6.27 -8.54 7.78
CA LYS A 24 -6.21 -7.68 8.97
C LYS A 24 -4.77 -7.30 9.32
N ALA A 25 -3.84 -8.25 9.30
CA ALA A 25 -2.42 -7.98 9.57
C ALA A 25 -1.83 -7.00 8.54
N ARG A 26 -2.15 -7.18 7.25
CA ARG A 26 -1.69 -6.30 6.17
C ARG A 26 -2.28 -4.90 6.25
N ILE A 27 -3.56 -4.76 6.59
CA ILE A 27 -4.19 -3.46 6.83
C ILE A 27 -3.46 -2.73 7.98
N GLY A 28 -3.27 -3.41 9.11
CA GLY A 28 -2.57 -2.82 10.26
C GLY A 28 -1.14 -2.40 9.92
N PHE A 29 -0.42 -3.22 9.15
CA PHE A 29 0.93 -2.87 8.71
C PHE A 29 0.94 -1.67 7.76
N ARG A 30 0.06 -1.65 6.75
CA ARG A 30 -0.10 -0.53 5.80
C ARG A 30 -0.42 0.78 6.53
N ASP A 31 -1.36 0.74 7.48
CA ASP A 31 -1.79 1.94 8.20
C ASP A 31 -0.67 2.47 9.12
N ASN A 32 0.19 1.60 9.64
CA ASN A 32 1.37 1.99 10.42
C ASN A 32 2.50 2.57 9.56
N LEU A 33 2.64 2.16 8.29
CA LEU A 33 3.72 2.64 7.42
C LEU A 33 3.69 4.15 7.20
N LEU A 34 2.51 4.77 7.14
CA LEU A 34 2.41 6.23 7.02
C LEU A 34 2.97 6.95 8.26
N TYR A 35 2.64 6.47 9.46
CA TYR A 35 3.18 7.04 10.71
C TYR A 35 4.70 6.87 10.79
N VAL A 36 5.22 5.70 10.41
CA VAL A 36 6.66 5.44 10.35
C VAL A 36 7.33 6.36 9.34
N THR A 37 6.73 6.53 8.15
CA THR A 37 7.26 7.42 7.11
C THR A 37 7.36 8.86 7.61
N LEU A 38 6.31 9.38 8.26
CA LEU A 38 6.32 10.71 8.85
C LEU A 38 7.43 10.88 9.90
N ALA A 39 7.59 9.90 10.79
CA ALA A 39 8.63 9.93 11.81
C ALA A 39 10.04 9.94 11.21
N VAL A 40 10.30 9.07 10.21
CA VAL A 40 11.62 8.99 9.57
C VAL A 40 11.90 10.24 8.74
N VAL A 41 10.92 10.75 8.01
CA VAL A 41 11.04 12.01 7.27
C VAL A 41 11.41 13.16 8.21
N ALA A 42 10.67 13.32 9.30
CA ALA A 42 10.94 14.36 10.29
C ALA A 42 12.33 14.22 10.91
N ALA A 43 12.75 12.99 11.23
CA ALA A 43 14.07 12.73 11.79
C ALA A 43 15.20 13.09 10.81
N VAL A 44 15.08 12.71 9.53
CA VAL A 44 16.09 13.03 8.51
C VAL A 44 16.15 14.53 8.24
N ILE A 45 15.01 15.22 8.16
CA ILE A 45 14.96 16.68 8.00
C ILE A 45 15.62 17.37 9.20
N ALA A 46 15.26 16.96 10.42
CA ALA A 46 15.84 17.53 11.64
C ALA A 46 17.35 17.29 11.72
N ALA A 47 17.82 16.11 11.33
CA ALA A 47 19.26 15.78 11.30
C ALA A 47 20.01 16.62 10.25
N ALA A 48 19.45 16.75 9.04
CA ALA A 48 20.03 17.56 7.98
C ALA A 48 20.11 19.04 8.36
N ALA A 49 19.06 19.57 9.01
CA ALA A 49 19.02 20.95 9.50
C ALA A 49 20.06 21.18 10.61
N GLN A 50 20.16 20.29 11.60
CA GLN A 50 21.14 20.40 12.69
C GLN A 50 22.58 20.31 12.21
N ALA A 51 22.85 19.48 11.20
CA ALA A 51 24.19 19.30 10.64
C ALA A 51 24.56 20.35 9.59
N GLU A 52 23.62 21.21 9.18
CA GLU A 52 23.74 22.16 8.06
C GLU A 52 24.24 21.48 6.76
N ARG A 53 23.84 20.23 6.55
CA ARG A 53 24.29 19.39 5.42
C ARG A 53 23.10 18.92 4.60
N THR A 54 22.86 19.60 3.48
CA THR A 54 21.80 19.23 2.53
C THR A 54 22.01 17.83 1.93
N SER A 55 23.25 17.32 1.89
CA SER A 55 23.52 15.96 1.42
C SER A 55 22.85 14.86 2.26
N MET A 56 22.52 15.13 3.53
CA MET A 56 21.80 14.17 4.38
C MET A 56 20.35 13.96 3.93
N LEU A 57 19.78 14.91 3.18
CA LEU A 57 18.44 14.79 2.62
C LEU A 57 18.33 13.70 1.54
N LEU A 58 19.47 13.26 0.96
CA LEU A 58 19.51 12.12 0.04
C LEU A 58 19.15 10.79 0.72
N ALA A 59 19.05 10.74 2.05
CA ALA A 59 18.47 9.58 2.72
C ALA A 59 16.95 9.48 2.55
N LEU A 60 16.25 10.59 2.22
CA LEU A 60 14.78 10.60 2.09
C LEU A 60 14.26 9.80 0.89
N PRO A 61 14.77 9.99 -0.35
CA PRO A 61 14.29 9.23 -1.50
C PRO A 61 14.32 7.71 -1.35
N PRO A 62 15.45 7.06 -0.97
CA PRO A 62 15.47 5.60 -0.86
C PRO A 62 14.55 5.08 0.24
N VAL A 63 14.47 5.78 1.39
CA VAL A 63 13.56 5.41 2.47
C VAL A 63 12.10 5.51 2.03
N CYS A 64 11.70 6.64 1.43
CA CYS A 64 10.34 6.84 0.93
C CYS A 64 9.97 5.82 -0.15
N VAL A 65 10.92 5.44 -1.02
CA VAL A 65 10.70 4.42 -2.05
C VAL A 65 10.47 3.04 -1.43
N VAL A 66 11.30 2.62 -0.48
CA VAL A 66 11.16 1.30 0.18
C VAL A 66 9.83 1.24 0.95
N LEU A 67 9.52 2.26 1.74
CA LEU A 67 8.28 2.31 2.53
C LEU A 67 7.05 2.41 1.62
N GLY A 68 7.08 3.24 0.59
CA GLY A 68 5.99 3.41 -0.36
C GLY A 68 5.74 2.16 -1.21
N TRP A 69 6.80 1.49 -1.68
CA TRP A 69 6.66 0.21 -2.37
C TRP A 69 6.02 -0.85 -1.47
N THR A 70 6.50 -0.93 -0.23
CA THR A 70 5.95 -1.84 0.78
C THR A 70 4.47 -1.55 1.04
N TYR A 71 4.10 -0.28 1.14
CA TYR A 71 2.70 0.15 1.27
C TYR A 71 1.85 -0.36 0.10
N LEU A 72 2.29 -0.13 -1.15
CA LEU A 72 1.57 -0.51 -2.37
C LEU A 72 1.36 -2.02 -2.48
N VAL A 73 2.40 -2.81 -2.23
CA VAL A 73 2.31 -4.28 -2.26
C VAL A 73 1.28 -4.78 -1.24
N ASN A 74 1.21 -4.16 -0.06
CA ASN A 74 0.19 -4.54 0.93
C ASN A 74 -1.21 -4.16 0.48
N ASP A 75 -1.41 -2.99 -0.13
CA ASP A 75 -2.73 -2.58 -0.65
C ASP A 75 -3.23 -3.50 -1.78
N GLU A 76 -2.33 -3.92 -2.67
CA GLU A 76 -2.65 -4.90 -3.71
C GLU A 76 -3.05 -6.25 -3.10
N LYS A 77 -2.32 -6.74 -2.11
CA LYS A 77 -2.64 -8.01 -1.43
C LYS A 77 -3.97 -7.95 -0.68
N ILE A 78 -4.28 -6.84 -0.02
CA ILE A 78 -5.58 -6.61 0.62
C ILE A 78 -6.70 -6.67 -0.42
N SER A 79 -6.49 -6.05 -1.58
CA SER A 79 -7.44 -6.06 -2.70
C SER A 79 -7.61 -7.47 -3.32
N ALA A 80 -6.51 -8.22 -3.46
CA ALA A 80 -6.49 -9.58 -3.98
C ALA A 80 -7.23 -10.55 -3.05
N VAL A 81 -6.97 -10.48 -1.74
CA VAL A 81 -7.71 -11.25 -0.72
C VAL A 81 -9.21 -10.97 -0.81
N GLY A 82 -9.61 -9.69 -0.85
CA GLY A 82 -11.02 -9.35 -0.97
C GLY A 82 -11.64 -9.90 -2.26
N ARG A 83 -10.88 -9.94 -3.37
CA ARG A 83 -11.34 -10.51 -4.65
C ARG A 83 -11.50 -12.03 -4.55
N TYR A 84 -10.51 -12.72 -3.99
CA TYR A 84 -10.52 -14.16 -3.75
C TYR A 84 -11.71 -14.60 -2.89
N VAL A 85 -11.94 -13.91 -1.77
CA VAL A 85 -13.09 -14.19 -0.88
C VAL A 85 -14.40 -14.10 -1.64
N ARG A 86 -14.57 -13.09 -2.50
CA ARG A 86 -15.84 -12.86 -3.23
C ARG A 86 -16.02 -13.78 -4.44
N GLN A 87 -14.95 -14.05 -5.18
CA GLN A 87 -15.03 -14.76 -6.46
C GLN A 87 -14.86 -16.28 -6.30
N GLU A 88 -14.19 -16.73 -5.24
CA GLU A 88 -13.86 -18.14 -5.05
C GLU A 88 -14.49 -18.72 -3.77
N LEU A 89 -14.23 -18.14 -2.60
CA LEU A 89 -14.69 -18.72 -1.32
C LEU A 89 -16.21 -18.59 -1.13
N ALA A 90 -16.77 -17.41 -1.39
CA ALA A 90 -18.20 -17.15 -1.17
C ALA A 90 -19.11 -18.02 -2.04
N PRO A 91 -18.87 -18.17 -3.37
CA PRO A 91 -19.72 -19.02 -4.21
C PRO A 91 -19.64 -20.50 -3.84
N ARG A 92 -18.43 -21.02 -3.58
CA ARG A 92 -18.24 -22.44 -3.20
C ARG A 92 -18.92 -22.77 -1.87
N LEU A 93 -18.84 -21.86 -0.90
CA LEU A 93 -19.50 -22.06 0.39
C LEU A 93 -21.04 -21.93 0.27
N ALA A 94 -21.53 -21.02 -0.58
CA ALA A 94 -22.95 -20.86 -0.85
C ALA A 94 -23.56 -22.12 -1.48
N GLU A 95 -22.86 -22.72 -2.46
CA GLU A 95 -23.21 -23.98 -3.11
C GLU A 95 -23.28 -25.14 -2.10
N LEU A 96 -22.24 -25.31 -1.27
CA LEU A 96 -22.20 -26.36 -0.25
C LEU A 96 -23.27 -26.17 0.84
N ALA A 97 -23.60 -24.94 1.19
CA ALA A 97 -24.61 -24.63 2.19
C ALA A 97 -26.05 -24.60 1.63
N GLY A 98 -26.23 -24.69 0.31
CA GLY A 98 -27.54 -24.54 -0.33
C GLY A 98 -28.17 -23.16 -0.12
N THR A 99 -27.35 -22.11 -0.01
CA THR A 99 -27.82 -20.72 0.21
C THR A 99 -27.53 -19.86 -1.00
N GLU A 100 -28.34 -18.81 -1.23
CA GLU A 100 -28.13 -17.88 -2.35
C GLU A 100 -26.81 -17.09 -2.24
N ALA A 101 -26.34 -16.81 -1.02
CA ALA A 101 -25.12 -16.05 -0.80
C ALA A 101 -24.51 -16.31 0.58
N ALA A 102 -23.25 -16.77 0.59
CA ALA A 102 -22.40 -16.75 1.78
C ALA A 102 -21.78 -15.35 1.98
N PHE A 103 -21.39 -15.03 3.22
CA PHE A 103 -20.69 -13.79 3.58
C PHE A 103 -21.39 -12.48 3.16
N ARG A 104 -22.71 -12.38 3.33
CA ARG A 104 -23.52 -11.20 2.94
C ARG A 104 -23.02 -9.85 3.48
N TRP A 105 -22.30 -9.85 4.61
CA TRP A 105 -21.66 -8.66 5.14
C TRP A 105 -20.62 -8.04 4.17
N GLU A 106 -19.83 -8.89 3.50
CA GLU A 106 -18.78 -8.48 2.56
C GLU A 106 -19.34 -7.79 1.31
N THR A 107 -20.57 -8.09 0.92
CA THR A 107 -21.26 -7.46 -0.21
C THR A 107 -22.08 -6.23 0.20
N TYR A 108 -22.60 -6.19 1.43
CA TYR A 108 -23.46 -5.11 1.92
C TYR A 108 -22.76 -3.73 1.95
N HIS A 109 -21.49 -3.65 2.35
CA HIS A 109 -20.78 -2.38 2.54
C HIS A 109 -20.22 -1.76 1.24
N ARG A 110 -20.40 -2.38 0.07
CA ARG A 110 -19.67 -2.00 -1.16
C ARG A 110 -20.29 -0.83 -1.94
N THR A 111 -21.57 -0.53 -1.74
CA THR A 111 -22.34 0.41 -2.58
C THR A 111 -22.35 1.85 -2.08
N GLY A 112 -21.53 2.20 -1.07
CA GLY A 112 -21.52 3.53 -0.48
C GLY A 112 -21.09 4.64 -1.46
N PRO A 113 -21.90 5.71 -1.64
CA PRO A 113 -21.46 6.89 -2.36
C PRO A 113 -20.24 7.50 -1.65
N GLY A 114 -19.18 7.81 -2.39
CA GLY A 114 -17.93 8.34 -1.82
C GLY A 114 -16.75 7.37 -1.76
N ARG A 115 -16.87 6.14 -2.30
CA ARG A 115 -15.71 5.24 -2.43
C ARG A 115 -14.61 5.83 -3.31
N ILE A 116 -14.99 6.47 -4.41
CA ILE A 116 -14.05 7.10 -5.35
C ILE A 116 -13.36 8.29 -4.70
N SER A 117 -14.10 9.17 -4.02
CA SER A 117 -13.51 10.32 -3.33
C SER A 117 -12.52 9.89 -2.24
N ARG A 118 -12.84 8.86 -1.45
CA ARG A 118 -11.89 8.29 -0.47
C ARG A 118 -10.62 7.76 -1.14
N LYS A 119 -10.74 7.06 -2.27
CA LYS A 119 -9.57 6.57 -3.02
C LYS A 119 -8.72 7.70 -3.60
N ILE A 120 -9.34 8.76 -4.10
CA ILE A 120 -8.62 9.94 -4.61
C ILE A 120 -7.89 10.64 -3.46
N ALA A 121 -8.55 10.85 -2.32
CA ALA A 121 -7.92 11.43 -1.15
C ALA A 121 -6.73 10.58 -0.66
N GLN A 122 -6.89 9.26 -0.62
CA GLN A 122 -5.80 8.34 -0.26
C GLN A 122 -4.63 8.43 -1.26
N CYS A 123 -4.90 8.42 -2.56
CA CYS A 123 -3.88 8.61 -3.60
C CYS A 123 -3.10 9.93 -3.41
N ALA A 124 -3.81 11.02 -3.10
CA ALA A 124 -3.19 12.31 -2.87
C ALA A 124 -2.27 12.29 -1.63
N VAL A 125 -2.69 11.65 -0.54
CA VAL A 125 -1.88 11.48 0.67
C VAL A 125 -0.65 10.62 0.38
N ASP A 126 -0.82 9.52 -0.36
CA ASP A 126 0.28 8.60 -0.70
C ASP A 126 1.31 9.29 -1.62
N LEU A 127 0.86 10.04 -2.63
CA LEU A 127 1.75 10.84 -3.48
C LEU A 127 2.48 11.91 -2.66
N LEU A 128 1.80 12.57 -1.73
CA LEU A 128 2.42 13.56 -0.87
C LEU A 128 3.52 12.94 -0.01
N ALA A 129 3.21 11.84 0.68
CA ALA A 129 4.12 11.19 1.61
C ALA A 129 5.32 10.52 0.92
N PHE A 130 5.09 9.83 -0.19
CA PHE A 130 6.10 8.97 -0.82
C PHE A 130 6.77 9.57 -2.05
N CYS A 131 6.20 10.62 -2.66
CA CYS A 131 6.74 11.21 -3.89
C CYS A 131 7.09 12.70 -3.73
N VAL A 132 6.17 13.52 -3.21
CA VAL A 132 6.38 14.98 -3.11
C VAL A 132 7.49 15.30 -2.12
N VAL A 133 7.44 14.73 -0.92
CA VAL A 133 8.47 14.95 0.12
C VAL A 133 9.89 14.59 -0.35
N PRO A 134 10.17 13.38 -0.86
CA PRO A 134 11.53 13.05 -1.33
C PRO A 134 11.93 13.84 -2.59
N THR A 135 10.99 14.22 -3.45
CA THR A 135 11.30 15.10 -4.59
C THR A 135 11.72 16.49 -4.13
N ALA A 136 11.03 17.05 -3.13
CA ALA A 136 11.40 18.34 -2.55
C ALA A 136 12.80 18.28 -1.91
N ALA A 137 13.13 17.17 -1.25
CA ALA A 137 14.46 16.92 -0.70
C ALA A 137 15.56 16.95 -1.77
N LEU A 138 15.32 16.30 -2.92
CA LEU A 138 16.23 16.31 -4.08
C LEU A 138 16.41 17.73 -4.65
N VAL A 139 15.33 18.50 -4.78
CA VAL A 139 15.39 19.90 -5.25
C VAL A 139 16.22 20.77 -4.31
N VAL A 140 16.03 20.63 -2.99
CA VAL A 140 16.83 21.35 -1.98
C VAL A 140 18.30 20.95 -2.07
N TYR A 141 18.60 19.67 -2.26
CA TYR A 141 19.97 19.19 -2.44
C TYR A 141 20.64 19.81 -3.67
N TRP A 142 19.98 19.79 -4.84
CA TRP A 142 20.52 20.39 -6.06
C TRP A 142 20.72 21.91 -5.95
N GLY A 143 19.84 22.61 -5.23
CA GLY A 143 19.96 24.05 -4.98
C GLY A 143 21.07 24.43 -3.99
N GLY A 144 21.57 23.48 -3.19
CA GLY A 144 22.55 23.73 -2.12
C GLY A 144 24.00 23.92 -2.57
N GLY A 145 24.30 23.80 -3.88
CA GLY A 145 25.62 24.08 -4.46
C GLY A 145 26.76 23.12 -4.11
N GLN A 146 26.59 22.24 -3.11
CA GLN A 146 27.57 21.25 -2.65
C GLN A 146 27.37 19.89 -3.34
N VAL A 147 27.42 19.88 -4.66
CA VAL A 147 27.13 18.69 -5.47
C VAL A 147 28.43 17.99 -5.86
N SER A 148 28.72 16.84 -5.24
CA SER A 148 29.77 15.96 -5.73
C SER A 148 29.25 15.10 -6.88
N ALA A 149 30.09 14.77 -7.86
CA ALA A 149 29.67 14.02 -9.06
C ALA A 149 29.01 12.67 -8.71
N GLY A 150 29.50 11.96 -7.70
CA GLY A 150 28.92 10.70 -7.26
C GLY A 150 27.54 10.85 -6.63
N LEU A 151 27.35 11.87 -5.78
CA LEU A 151 26.05 12.14 -5.16
C LEU A 151 25.03 12.69 -6.16
N LEU A 152 25.48 13.38 -7.21
CA LEU A 152 24.62 13.80 -8.30
C LEU A 152 24.04 12.58 -9.04
N VAL A 153 24.88 11.63 -9.45
CA VAL A 153 24.43 10.40 -10.13
C VAL A 153 23.45 9.63 -9.25
N LEU A 154 23.75 9.50 -7.95
CA LEU A 154 22.84 8.88 -6.99
C LEU A 154 21.49 9.60 -6.93
N SER A 155 21.50 10.93 -6.79
CA SER A 155 20.27 11.75 -6.69
C SER A 155 19.40 11.67 -7.94
N VAL A 156 20.00 11.50 -9.13
CA VAL A 156 19.25 11.30 -10.39
C VAL A 156 18.64 9.90 -10.45
N ALA A 157 19.37 8.87 -10.00
CA ALA A 157 18.82 7.52 -9.89
C ALA A 157 17.66 7.47 -8.89
N GLU A 158 17.80 8.15 -7.75
CA GLU A 158 16.75 8.33 -6.75
C GLU A 158 15.52 9.04 -7.31
N ALA A 159 15.70 10.13 -8.08
CA ALA A 159 14.61 10.81 -8.76
C ALA A 159 13.85 9.85 -9.71
N GLY A 160 14.58 9.01 -10.45
CA GLY A 160 13.99 7.97 -11.30
C GLY A 160 13.18 6.95 -10.51
N ALA A 161 13.69 6.50 -9.36
CA ALA A 161 13.00 5.56 -8.48
C ALA A 161 11.71 6.17 -7.89
N VAL A 162 11.78 7.42 -7.42
CA VAL A 162 10.62 8.16 -6.90
C VAL A 162 9.56 8.37 -7.98
N ALA A 163 9.97 8.74 -9.21
CA ALA A 163 9.05 8.88 -10.34
C ALA A 163 8.39 7.53 -10.70
N GLY A 164 9.17 6.45 -10.73
CA GLY A 164 8.66 5.09 -10.95
C GLY A 164 7.62 4.68 -9.91
N LEU A 165 7.90 4.94 -8.62
CA LEU A 165 6.95 4.73 -7.53
C LEU A 165 5.66 5.53 -7.74
N GLY A 166 5.76 6.82 -8.07
CA GLY A 166 4.59 7.68 -8.32
C GLY A 166 3.69 7.14 -9.44
N VAL A 167 4.27 6.60 -10.51
CA VAL A 167 3.52 5.93 -11.58
C VAL A 167 2.75 4.72 -11.05
N PHE A 168 3.38 3.89 -10.21
CA PHE A 168 2.70 2.76 -9.58
C PHE A 168 1.58 3.21 -8.63
N VAL A 169 1.81 4.21 -7.78
CA VAL A 169 0.78 4.76 -6.88
C VAL A 169 -0.46 5.17 -7.68
N VAL A 170 -0.29 5.96 -8.74
CA VAL A 170 -1.41 6.41 -9.57
C VAL A 170 -2.10 5.23 -10.25
N ARG A 171 -1.34 4.28 -10.83
CA ARG A 171 -1.92 3.11 -11.52
C ARG A 171 -2.74 2.22 -10.59
N TYR A 172 -2.27 1.98 -9.37
CA TYR A 172 -2.98 1.12 -8.41
C TYR A 172 -4.11 1.84 -7.67
N ALA A 173 -4.01 3.16 -7.49
CA ALA A 173 -5.07 3.95 -6.85
C ALA A 173 -6.25 4.25 -7.80
N MET A 174 -5.97 4.47 -9.09
CA MET A 174 -6.97 4.87 -10.09
C MET A 174 -7.82 3.67 -10.56
N PRO A 175 -9.15 3.69 -10.37
CA PRO A 175 -10.04 2.61 -10.79
C PRO A 175 -10.40 2.67 -12.29
N PHE A 176 -9.51 3.16 -13.17
CA PHE A 176 -9.75 3.16 -14.62
C PHE A 176 -9.23 1.86 -15.24
N GLY A 177 -9.98 0.77 -15.08
CA GLY A 177 -9.69 -0.50 -15.76
C GLY A 177 -10.05 -1.74 -14.94
N GLY A 178 -11.33 -1.89 -14.60
CA GLY A 178 -11.83 -3.09 -13.94
C GLY A 178 -13.34 -2.97 -13.81
N GLY A 179 -14.02 -3.29 -14.91
CA GLY A 179 -15.45 -3.09 -15.10
C GLY A 179 -16.28 -3.60 -13.93
N GLY A 180 -17.39 -2.90 -13.71
CA GLY A 180 -18.56 -3.53 -13.12
C GLY A 180 -18.94 -4.75 -13.96
N ALA A 181 -18.81 -5.91 -13.33
CA ALA A 181 -19.69 -7.06 -13.42
C ALA A 181 -19.43 -7.84 -12.14
#